data_AF-A0A6G1RQY1-F1
#
_entry.id   AF-A0A6G1RQY1-F1
#
_cell.length_a   1.000
_cell.length_b   1.000
_cell.length_c   1.000
_cell.angle_alpha   90.00
_cell.angle_beta   90.00
_cell.angle_gamma   90.00
#
_symmetry.space_group_name_H-M   'P 1'
#
loop_
_entity.id
_entity.type
_entity.pdbx_description
1 polymer ?
#
loop_
_entity_poly.entity_id
_entity_poly.type
_entity_poly.pdbx_seq_one_letter_code
_entity_poly.pdbx_strand_id
1 'polypeptide(L)'
;MGVRGLEAAVELAPGKACESSTERGPGDGQPVVILLGWAGCQDKYLAKYSAIYSQKGCTVIRYTAPWRMIFFSETFGIRSLQTPARQLLELLFDYSVENRPVLFHVFSNGGVMLYRYIIEALRTHKPFKNLRVAGTIFDSAPGRRNLRGALRALATVLASTNVLLKYFLLLTFATTAVVLRIVLYPLTRFIHESHYDALLKAPSRWPELYLYSQADAIIQ
;
A
#
# COMPACT_ATOMS: atom_id res chain seq x y z
N MET A 1 15.71 -13.56 15.22
CA MET A 1 14.92 -14.49 14.37
C MET A 1 14.70 -13.78 13.05
N GLY A 2 15.47 -14.11 12.02
CA GLY A 2 15.47 -13.36 10.77
C GLY A 2 14.18 -13.58 9.97
N VAL A 3 13.64 -12.49 9.41
CA VAL A 3 12.48 -12.47 8.51
C VAL A 3 12.83 -13.19 7.20
N ARG A 4 12.78 -14.53 7.21
CA ARG A 4 12.81 -15.35 6.00
C ARG A 4 11.38 -15.49 5.49
N GLY A 5 10.99 -14.70 4.48
CA GLY A 5 9.75 -14.97 3.74
C GLY A 5 9.03 -13.79 3.11
N LEU A 6 9.42 -12.54 3.40
CA LEU A 6 8.82 -11.37 2.74
C LEU A 6 9.69 -10.95 1.54
N GLU A 7 9.15 -11.00 0.32
CA GLU A 7 9.81 -10.48 -0.89
C GLU A 7 9.71 -8.95 -0.95
N ALA A 8 10.35 -8.27 0.01
CA ALA A 8 10.51 -6.81 0.00
C ALA A 8 11.92 -6.44 -0.48
N ALA A 9 12.01 -5.46 -1.39
CA ALA A 9 13.29 -4.93 -1.83
C ALA A 9 13.69 -3.75 -0.94
N VAL A 10 14.91 -3.76 -0.42
CA VAL A 10 15.44 -2.71 0.47
C VAL A 10 16.64 -2.04 -0.19
N GLU A 11 16.54 -0.74 -0.41
CA GLU A 11 17.61 0.13 -0.89
C GLU A 11 18.09 0.99 0.28
N LEU A 12 19.24 0.66 0.84
CA LEU A 12 19.86 1.46 1.88
C LEU A 12 20.45 2.73 1.27
N ALA A 13 20.21 3.87 1.90
CA ALA A 13 20.87 5.11 1.52
C ALA A 13 22.39 4.94 1.63
N PRO A 14 23.19 5.50 0.69
CA PRO A 14 24.63 5.49 0.81
C PRO A 14 25.01 6.21 2.11
N GLY A 15 25.77 5.53 2.97
CA GLY A 15 26.32 6.13 4.17
C GLY A 15 27.15 7.34 3.76
N LYS A 16 26.69 8.55 4.12
CA LYS A 16 27.45 9.77 3.82
C LYS A 16 28.76 9.72 4.64
N ALA A 17 29.87 9.49 3.97
CA ALA A 17 31.16 9.98 4.44
C ALA A 17 31.04 11.50 4.62
N CYS A 18 31.61 11.99 5.72
CA CYS A 18 31.53 13.33 6.27
C CYS A 18 31.62 14.44 5.20
N GLU A 19 30.64 15.35 5.15
CA GLU A 19 30.83 16.69 4.60
C GLU A 19 29.85 17.67 5.27
N SER A 20 30.42 18.75 5.80
CA SER A 20 29.80 19.79 6.60
C SER A 20 28.96 20.75 5.76
N SER A 21 27.68 20.93 6.09
CA SER A 21 27.00 22.23 6.00
C SER A 21 25.68 22.20 6.76
N THR A 22 25.62 23.19 7.65
CA THR A 22 24.64 23.74 8.58
C THR A 22 23.13 23.51 8.31
N GLU A 23 22.41 23.37 9.43
CA GLU A 23 20.95 23.22 9.63
C GLU A 23 20.35 21.81 9.48
N ARG A 24 20.68 20.92 10.44
CA ARG A 24 19.82 19.77 10.76
C ARG A 24 19.08 20.01 12.06
N GLY A 25 17.76 20.21 11.95
CA GLY A 25 16.84 20.17 13.08
C GLY A 25 16.85 18.79 13.77
N PRO A 26 16.25 18.69 14.97
CA PRO A 26 16.44 17.55 15.87
C PRO A 26 15.72 16.29 15.34
N GLY A 27 16.46 15.44 14.64
CA GLY A 27 15.95 14.19 14.06
C GLY A 27 17.01 13.46 13.25
N ASP A 28 18.08 13.06 13.94
CA ASP A 28 19.41 12.78 13.41
C ASP A 28 19.55 11.45 12.62
N GLY A 29 18.79 11.30 11.53
CA GLY A 29 18.91 10.17 10.61
C GLY A 29 18.18 10.40 9.29
N GLN A 30 18.76 9.92 8.18
CA GLN A 30 18.10 9.94 6.87
C GLN A 30 16.69 9.31 6.97
N PRO A 31 15.64 9.78 6.30
CA PRO A 31 14.33 9.15 6.41
C PRO A 31 14.30 7.76 5.76
N VAL A 32 13.35 6.93 6.19
CA VAL A 32 13.01 5.64 5.55
C VAL A 32 11.68 5.82 4.83
N VAL A 33 11.63 5.50 3.55
CA VAL A 33 10.42 5.58 2.73
C VAL A 33 9.93 4.18 2.42
N ILE A 34 8.71 3.87 2.80
CA ILE A 34 8.08 2.58 2.50
C ILE A 34 7.09 2.78 1.35
N LEU A 35 7.41 2.22 0.19
CA LEU A 35 6.59 2.23 -1.02
C LEU A 35 5.67 1.00 -1.04
N LEU A 36 4.36 1.23 -0.94
CA LEU A 36 3.34 0.19 -0.97
C LEU A 36 2.68 0.12 -2.34
N GLY A 37 3.03 -0.90 -3.12
CA GLY A 37 2.56 -1.09 -4.48
C GLY A 37 1.06 -1.41 -4.58
N TRP A 38 0.52 -1.16 -5.78
CA TRP A 38 -0.87 -1.52 -6.12
C TRP A 38 -0.99 -3.03 -6.40
N ALA A 39 -2.24 -3.51 -6.52
CA ALA A 39 -2.48 -4.92 -6.76
C ALA A 39 -1.94 -5.36 -8.13
N GLY A 40 -1.03 -6.34 -8.13
CA GLY A 40 -0.35 -6.80 -9.34
C GLY A 40 0.80 -5.89 -9.82
N CYS A 41 1.23 -4.93 -8.99
CA CYS A 41 2.43 -4.14 -9.26
C CYS A 41 3.66 -5.07 -9.37
N GLN A 42 4.51 -4.81 -10.35
CA GLN A 42 5.83 -5.43 -10.44
C GLN A 42 6.87 -4.50 -9.83
N ASP A 43 7.87 -5.09 -9.19
CA ASP A 43 8.92 -4.35 -8.50
C ASP A 43 9.60 -3.27 -9.38
N LYS A 44 9.79 -3.57 -10.67
CA LYS A 44 10.32 -2.62 -11.68
C LYS A 44 9.54 -1.30 -11.77
N TYR A 45 8.23 -1.32 -11.50
CA TYR A 45 7.43 -0.11 -11.53
C TYR A 45 7.57 0.72 -10.26
N LEU A 46 7.89 0.09 -9.12
CA LEU A 46 8.25 0.80 -7.90
C LEU A 46 9.68 1.33 -7.94
N ALA A 47 10.59 0.67 -8.67
CA ALA A 47 11.98 1.09 -8.80
C ALA A 47 12.15 2.54 -9.28
N LYS A 48 11.30 3.01 -10.21
CA LYS A 48 11.33 4.42 -10.66
C LYS A 48 11.00 5.41 -9.53
N TYR A 49 10.06 5.05 -8.63
CA TYR A 49 9.72 5.86 -7.47
C TYR A 49 10.80 5.75 -6.39
N SER A 50 11.40 4.56 -6.24
CA SER A 50 12.57 4.33 -5.39
C SER A 50 13.66 5.32 -5.72
N ALA A 51 14.02 5.43 -7.00
CA ALA A 51 15.09 6.30 -7.46
C ALA A 51 14.88 7.76 -7.03
N ILE A 52 13.64 8.27 -7.02
CA ILE A 52 13.33 9.65 -6.60
C ILE A 52 13.70 9.87 -5.12
N TYR A 53 13.40 8.90 -4.25
CA TYR A 53 13.69 8.98 -2.82
C TYR A 53 15.16 8.66 -2.52
N SER A 54 15.72 7.66 -3.19
CA SER A 54 17.13 7.28 -3.07
C SER A 54 18.06 8.43 -3.48
N GLN A 55 17.74 9.17 -4.56
CA GLN A 55 18.47 10.38 -4.97
C GLN A 55 18.42 11.50 -3.92
N LYS A 56 17.36 11.54 -3.10
CA LYS A 56 17.23 12.47 -1.96
C LYS A 56 17.92 11.95 -0.69
N GLY A 57 18.62 10.81 -0.78
CA GLY A 57 19.34 10.21 0.35
C GLY A 57 18.44 9.45 1.33
N CYS A 58 17.24 9.04 0.91
CA CYS A 58 16.35 8.22 1.74
C CYS A 58 16.72 6.74 1.60
N THR A 59 16.54 5.98 2.69
CA THR A 59 16.45 4.52 2.57
C THR A 59 15.07 4.18 2.05
N VAL A 60 14.94 3.28 1.07
CA VAL A 60 13.65 2.93 0.47
C VAL A 60 13.37 1.45 0.66
N ILE A 61 12.19 1.12 1.17
CA ILE A 61 11.66 -0.24 1.23
C ILE A 61 10.50 -0.32 0.25
N ARG A 62 10.59 -1.24 -0.71
CA ARG A 62 9.56 -1.49 -1.72
C ARG A 62 8.87 -2.81 -1.42
N TYR A 63 7.55 -2.76 -1.33
CA TYR A 63 6.77 -3.95 -1.15
C TYR A 63 5.45 -3.89 -1.92
N THR A 64 5.13 -4.99 -2.59
CA THR A 64 3.83 -5.19 -3.24
C THR A 64 3.17 -6.41 -2.64
N ALA A 65 2.00 -6.24 -2.04
CA ALA A 65 1.24 -7.37 -1.54
C ALA A 65 0.71 -8.24 -2.71
N PRO A 66 0.77 -9.59 -2.58
CA PRO A 66 0.22 -10.49 -3.59
C PRO A 66 -1.25 -10.16 -3.88
N TRP A 67 -1.61 -10.01 -5.16
CA TRP A 67 -2.98 -9.62 -5.55
C TRP A 67 -4.05 -10.59 -5.01
N ARG A 68 -3.71 -11.88 -4.86
CA ARG A 68 -4.62 -12.88 -4.28
C ARG A 68 -5.01 -12.53 -2.83
N MET A 69 -4.07 -11.99 -2.04
CA MET A 69 -4.33 -11.54 -0.68
C MET A 69 -5.23 -10.30 -0.65
N ILE A 70 -5.00 -9.38 -1.59
CA ILE A 70 -5.77 -8.13 -1.73
C ILE A 70 -7.22 -8.40 -2.17
N PHE A 71 -7.45 -9.37 -3.06
CA PHE A 71 -8.76 -9.59 -3.68
C PHE A 71 -9.59 -10.72 -3.08
N PHE A 72 -8.97 -11.82 -2.64
CA PHE A 72 -9.71 -13.00 -2.19
C PHE A 72 -9.76 -13.12 -0.67
N SER A 73 -8.65 -12.90 0.03
CA SER A 73 -8.60 -13.21 1.46
C SER A 73 -9.62 -12.44 2.30
N GLU A 74 -9.78 -11.13 2.04
CA GLU A 74 -10.69 -10.32 2.84
C GLU A 74 -12.17 -10.61 2.55
N THR A 75 -12.50 -11.00 1.31
CA THR A 75 -13.88 -11.39 0.92
C THR A 75 -14.36 -12.61 1.70
N PHE A 76 -13.43 -13.45 2.18
CA PHE A 76 -13.70 -14.61 3.03
C PHE A 76 -13.40 -14.36 4.52
N GLY A 77 -13.18 -13.10 4.91
CA GLY A 77 -12.91 -12.74 6.30
C GLY A 77 -11.49 -13.00 6.79
N ILE A 78 -10.58 -13.43 5.90
CA ILE A 78 -9.21 -13.81 6.24
C ILE A 78 -8.31 -12.56 6.15
N ARG A 79 -7.78 -12.14 7.30
CA ARG A 79 -6.89 -10.97 7.43
C ARG A 79 -5.45 -11.26 6.97
N SER A 80 -5.28 -11.80 5.76
CA SER A 80 -3.99 -12.28 5.25
C SER A 80 -2.92 -11.21 5.14
N LEU A 81 -3.31 -9.94 5.03
CA LEU A 81 -2.40 -8.79 4.96
C LEU A 81 -1.86 -8.35 6.33
N GLN A 82 -2.36 -8.87 7.45
CA GLN A 82 -1.83 -8.55 8.79
C GLN A 82 -0.39 -9.03 8.95
N THR A 83 -0.08 -10.25 8.52
CA THR A 83 1.27 -10.82 8.59
C THR A 83 2.29 -9.99 7.80
N PRO A 84 2.10 -9.72 6.49
CA PRO A 84 3.05 -8.90 5.74
C PRO A 84 3.14 -7.46 6.25
N ALA A 85 2.06 -6.89 6.79
CA ALA A 85 2.11 -5.57 7.41
C ALA A 85 3.05 -5.54 8.63
N ARG A 86 3.01 -6.57 9.48
CA ARG A 86 3.92 -6.69 10.63
C ARG A 86 5.36 -6.94 10.18
N GLN A 87 5.57 -7.87 9.26
CA GLN A 87 6.90 -8.17 8.73
C GLN A 87 7.56 -6.94 8.11
N LEU A 88 6.80 -6.10 7.42
CA LEU A 88 7.32 -4.86 6.84
C LEU A 88 7.77 -3.86 7.91
N LEU A 89 7.10 -3.80 9.06
CA LEU A 89 7.54 -2.99 10.20
C LEU A 89 8.74 -3.62 10.93
N GLU A 90 8.79 -4.96 11.02
CA GLU A 90 9.94 -5.70 11.58
C GLU A 90 11.23 -5.45 10.80
N LEU A 91 11.15 -5.26 9.47
CA LEU A 91 12.31 -4.88 8.66
C LEU A 91 12.98 -3.59 9.15
N LEU A 92 12.24 -2.66 9.75
CA LEU A 92 12.84 -1.44 10.29
C LEU A 92 13.81 -1.76 11.43
N PHE A 93 13.52 -2.77 12.23
CA PHE A 93 14.37 -3.22 13.33
C PHE A 93 15.51 -4.09 12.82
N ASP A 94 15.23 -4.99 11.86
CA ASP A 94 16.24 -5.86 11.26
C ASP A 94 17.38 -5.08 10.61
N TYR A 95 17.07 -3.95 9.98
CA TYR A 95 18.05 -3.04 9.37
C TYR A 95 18.53 -1.93 10.32
N SER A 96 18.13 -1.94 11.60
CA SER A 96 18.50 -0.93 12.61
C SER A 96 18.16 0.51 12.18
N VAL A 97 17.02 0.69 11.53
CA VAL A 97 16.51 1.98 11.03
C VAL A 97 15.20 2.41 11.72
N GLU A 98 14.76 1.72 12.76
CA GLU A 98 13.53 1.97 13.51
C GLU A 98 13.48 3.36 14.19
N ASN A 99 14.64 3.91 14.52
CA ASN A 99 14.76 5.23 15.14
C ASN A 99 14.66 6.37 14.12
N ARG A 100 14.73 6.07 12.82
CA ARG A 100 14.70 7.07 11.73
C ARG A 100 13.25 7.47 11.41
N PRO A 101 13.00 8.69 10.91
CA PRO A 101 11.67 9.09 10.47
C PRO A 101 11.16 8.21 9.32
N VAL A 102 9.94 7.67 9.44
CA VAL A 102 9.32 6.78 8.45
C VAL A 102 8.27 7.55 7.65
N LEU A 103 8.35 7.50 6.33
CA LEU A 103 7.35 8.04 5.40
C LEU A 103 6.71 6.88 4.63
N PHE A 104 5.38 6.84 4.56
CA PHE A 104 4.68 5.88 3.71
C PHE A 104 4.28 6.55 2.39
N HIS A 105 4.48 5.85 1.27
CA HIS A 105 3.90 6.23 -0.01
C HIS A 105 3.03 5.06 -0.49
N VAL A 106 1.73 5.30 -0.54
CA VAL A 106 0.70 4.30 -0.72
C VAL A 106 0.08 4.46 -2.09
N PHE A 107 0.30 3.48 -2.98
CA PHE A 107 -0.22 3.52 -4.33
C PHE A 107 -1.54 2.74 -4.44
N SER A 108 -2.57 3.40 -4.96
CA SER A 108 -3.88 2.81 -5.25
C SER A 108 -4.56 2.17 -4.03
N ASN A 109 -5.74 1.61 -4.27
CA ASN A 109 -6.48 0.87 -3.24
C ASN A 109 -5.73 -0.39 -2.77
N GLY A 110 -4.90 -1.00 -3.63
CA GLY A 110 -4.08 -2.15 -3.24
C GLY A 110 -3.12 -1.82 -2.09
N GLY A 111 -2.40 -0.71 -2.20
CA GLY A 111 -1.53 -0.23 -1.13
C GLY A 111 -2.30 0.16 0.13
N VAL A 112 -3.46 0.82 -0.02
CA VAL A 112 -4.31 1.21 1.12
C VAL A 112 -4.78 0.01 1.93
N MET A 113 -5.13 -1.10 1.27
CA MET A 113 -5.59 -2.31 1.95
C MET A 113 -4.53 -2.88 2.89
N LEU A 114 -3.25 -2.85 2.48
CA LEU A 114 -2.13 -3.23 3.33
C LEU A 114 -1.86 -2.15 4.40
N TYR A 115 -1.89 -0.88 4.02
CA TYR A 115 -1.62 0.25 4.90
C TYR A 115 -2.57 0.32 6.11
N ARG A 116 -3.85 -0.03 5.93
CA ARG A 116 -4.82 -0.22 7.04
C ARG A 116 -4.23 -1.09 8.15
N TYR A 117 -3.63 -2.23 7.79
CA TYR A 117 -3.07 -3.17 8.77
C TYR A 117 -1.75 -2.69 9.35
N ILE A 118 -0.99 -1.87 8.62
CA ILE A 118 0.18 -1.17 9.15
C ILE A 118 -0.25 -0.20 10.25
N ILE A 119 -1.28 0.62 10.02
CA ILE A 119 -1.83 1.52 11.04
C ILE A 119 -2.33 0.72 12.25
N GLU A 120 -3.08 -0.37 12.02
CA GLU A 120 -3.55 -1.25 13.09
C GLU A 120 -2.37 -1.77 13.92
N ALA A 121 -1.30 -2.24 13.28
CA ALA A 121 -0.11 -2.74 13.92
C ALA A 121 0.62 -1.65 14.73
N LEU A 122 0.83 -0.46 14.16
CA LEU A 122 1.47 0.69 14.82
C LEU A 122 0.74 1.10 16.11
N ARG A 123 -0.59 0.90 16.18
CA ARG A 123 -1.39 1.24 17.37
C ARG A 123 -1.42 0.13 18.41
N THR A 124 -1.56 -1.11 17.96
CA THR A 124 -1.87 -2.25 18.84
C THR A 124 -0.62 -2.96 19.35
N HIS A 125 0.48 -2.97 18.57
CA HIS A 125 1.68 -3.74 18.90
C HIS A 125 2.72 -2.85 19.57
N LYS A 126 3.08 -3.18 20.82
CA LYS A 126 4.04 -2.41 21.62
C LYS A 126 5.39 -2.16 20.92
N PRO A 127 6.01 -3.11 20.21
CA PRO A 127 7.29 -2.87 19.53
C PRO A 127 7.25 -1.72 18.54
N PHE A 128 6.10 -1.51 17.88
CA PHE A 128 5.96 -0.52 16.81
C PHE A 128 5.48 0.85 17.28
N LYS A 129 5.08 0.99 18.56
CA LYS A 129 4.53 2.25 19.09
C LYS A 129 5.51 3.42 19.08
N ASN A 130 6.80 3.12 19.13
CA ASN A 130 7.87 4.12 19.18
C ASN A 130 8.36 4.53 17.78
N LEU A 131 7.85 3.91 16.71
CA LEU A 131 8.22 4.28 15.35
C LEU A 131 7.76 5.71 15.04
N ARG A 132 8.70 6.53 14.58
CA ARG A 132 8.46 7.94 14.25
C ARG A 132 7.94 8.08 12.83
N VAL A 133 6.63 7.99 12.65
CA VAL A 133 6.02 8.21 11.32
C VAL A 133 5.93 9.70 11.04
N ALA A 134 6.67 10.15 10.02
CA ALA A 134 6.73 11.55 9.58
C ALA A 134 5.49 11.97 8.77
N GLY A 135 4.88 11.04 8.04
CA GLY A 135 3.70 11.31 7.24
C GLY A 135 3.33 10.16 6.32
N THR A 136 2.28 10.36 5.53
CA THR A 136 1.84 9.40 4.51
C THR A 136 1.37 10.12 3.25
N ILE A 137 1.81 9.62 2.10
CA ILE A 137 1.38 10.08 0.77
C ILE A 137 0.47 9.00 0.20
N PHE A 138 -0.76 9.36 -0.13
CA PHE A 138 -1.66 8.52 -0.90
C PHE A 138 -1.64 8.98 -2.35
N ASP A 139 -1.22 8.10 -3.24
CA ASP A 139 -1.26 8.31 -4.69
C ASP A 139 -2.42 7.52 -5.27
N SER A 140 -3.41 8.25 -5.77
CA SER A 140 -4.57 7.67 -6.45
C SER A 140 -5.33 6.71 -5.52
N ALA A 141 -5.49 7.12 -4.25
CA ALA A 141 -6.19 6.38 -3.21
C ALA A 141 -6.48 7.30 -2.00
N PRO A 142 -7.37 6.93 -1.06
CA PRO A 142 -8.30 5.80 -1.11
C PRO A 142 -9.52 6.10 -2.00
N GLY A 143 -9.83 5.19 -2.93
CA GLY A 143 -11.02 5.29 -3.79
C GLY A 143 -12.14 4.36 -3.32
N ARG A 144 -13.39 4.82 -3.30
CA ARG A 144 -14.54 3.94 -3.06
C ARG A 144 -14.60 2.89 -4.17
N ARG A 145 -14.74 1.61 -3.82
CA ARG A 145 -14.87 0.52 -4.81
C ARG A 145 -16.18 0.71 -5.59
N ASN A 146 -16.10 1.39 -6.72
CA ASN A 146 -17.19 1.54 -7.66
C ASN A 146 -17.05 0.49 -8.77
N LEU A 147 -18.18 -0.11 -9.18
CA LEU A 147 -18.17 -1.15 -10.22
C LEU A 147 -17.64 -0.59 -11.56
N ARG A 148 -17.89 0.71 -11.80
CA ARG A 148 -17.44 1.43 -12.99
C ARG A 148 -15.91 1.54 -13.06
N GLY A 149 -15.24 1.93 -11.98
CA GLY A 149 -13.78 2.01 -11.90
C GLY A 149 -13.13 0.63 -11.99
N ALA A 150 -13.73 -0.39 -11.36
CA ALA A 150 -13.27 -1.77 -11.50
C ALA A 150 -13.36 -2.28 -12.94
N LEU A 151 -14.46 -2.00 -13.65
CA LEU A 151 -14.62 -2.33 -15.07
C LEU A 151 -13.65 -1.55 -15.96
N ARG A 152 -13.39 -0.27 -15.66
CA ARG A 152 -12.40 0.55 -16.37
C ARG A 152 -10.98 0.01 -16.18
N ALA A 153 -10.60 -0.32 -14.94
CA ALA A 153 -9.31 -0.92 -14.64
C ALA A 153 -9.13 -2.29 -15.32
N LEU A 154 -10.18 -3.11 -15.38
CA LEU A 154 -10.12 -4.37 -16.12
C LEU A 154 -10.01 -4.13 -17.64
N ALA A 155 -10.72 -3.13 -18.16
CA ALA A 155 -10.68 -2.77 -19.58
C ALA A 155 -9.30 -2.24 -20.02
N THR A 156 -8.56 -1.54 -19.14
CA THR A 156 -7.19 -1.11 -19.43
C THR A 156 -6.21 -2.28 -19.41
N VAL A 157 -6.36 -3.24 -18.49
CA VAL A 157 -5.58 -4.48 -18.49
C VAL A 157 -5.84 -5.32 -19.76
N LEU A 158 -7.10 -5.37 -20.21
CA LEU A 158 -7.52 -6.10 -21.41
C LEU A 158 -7.33 -5.29 -22.72
N ALA A 159 -6.60 -4.18 -22.70
CA ALA A 159 -6.47 -3.31 -23.87
C ALA A 159 -5.88 -4.03 -25.09
N SER A 160 -4.98 -4.99 -24.88
CA SER A 160 -4.31 -5.77 -25.93
C SER A 160 -4.98 -7.11 -26.25
N THR A 161 -6.17 -7.40 -25.71
CA THR A 161 -6.87 -8.68 -25.88
C THR A 161 -7.89 -8.63 -27.01
N ASN A 162 -8.13 -9.76 -27.68
CA ASN A 162 -9.17 -9.92 -28.71
C ASN A 162 -10.52 -9.34 -28.24
N VAL A 163 -11.19 -8.60 -29.13
CA VAL A 163 -12.41 -7.83 -28.80
C VAL A 163 -13.50 -8.71 -28.19
N LEU A 164 -13.77 -9.87 -28.78
CA LEU A 164 -14.76 -10.84 -28.28
C LEU A 164 -14.41 -11.35 -26.86
N LEU A 165 -13.14 -11.74 -26.66
CA LEU A 165 -12.65 -12.22 -25.37
C LEU A 165 -12.67 -11.10 -24.32
N LYS A 166 -12.33 -9.86 -24.70
CA LYS A 166 -12.39 -8.68 -23.84
C LYS A 166 -13.81 -8.45 -23.33
N TYR A 167 -14.81 -8.45 -24.21
CA TYR A 167 -16.20 -8.28 -23.79
C TYR A 167 -16.73 -9.47 -22.98
N PHE A 168 -16.36 -10.69 -23.32
CA PHE A 168 -16.70 -11.88 -22.53
C PHE A 168 -16.13 -11.81 -21.10
N LEU A 169 -14.86 -11.43 -20.95
CA LEU A 169 -14.20 -11.28 -19.65
C LEU A 169 -14.79 -10.11 -18.84
N LEU A 170 -15.10 -8.99 -19.50
CA LEU A 170 -15.75 -7.84 -18.85
C LEU A 170 -17.15 -8.20 -18.36
N LEU A 171 -17.95 -8.91 -19.17
CA LEU A 171 -19.29 -9.36 -18.79
C LEU A 171 -19.22 -10.36 -17.63
N THR A 172 -18.34 -11.36 -17.72
CA THR A 172 -18.13 -12.35 -16.65
C THR A 172 -17.67 -11.69 -15.34
N PHE A 173 -16.79 -10.69 -15.42
CA PHE A 173 -16.38 -9.91 -14.25
C PHE A 173 -17.54 -9.09 -13.68
N ALA A 174 -18.34 -8.43 -14.53
CA ALA A 174 -19.49 -7.65 -14.09
C ALA A 174 -20.53 -8.53 -13.39
N THR A 175 -20.89 -9.68 -13.97
CA THR A 175 -21.85 -10.62 -13.38
C THR A 175 -21.33 -11.18 -12.06
N THR A 176 -20.07 -11.59 -12.00
CA THR A 176 -19.44 -12.09 -10.77
C THR A 176 -19.41 -11.02 -9.69
N ALA A 177 -19.05 -9.78 -10.03
CA ALA A 177 -19.03 -8.66 -9.09
C ALA A 177 -20.43 -8.31 -8.56
N VAL A 178 -21.47 -8.40 -9.41
CA VAL A 178 -22.86 -8.19 -9.01
C VAL A 178 -23.34 -9.32 -8.09
N VAL A 179 -23.06 -10.59 -8.43
CA VAL A 179 -23.40 -11.73 -7.57
C VAL A 179 -22.68 -11.63 -6.23
N LEU A 180 -21.38 -11.33 -6.22
CA LEU A 180 -20.61 -11.12 -4.99
C LEU A 180 -21.20 -9.97 -4.16
N ARG A 181 -21.65 -8.89 -4.80
CA ARG A 181 -22.17 -7.70 -4.10
C ARG A 181 -23.63 -7.83 -3.66
N ILE A 182 -24.44 -8.65 -4.30
CA ILE A 182 -25.87 -8.84 -3.96
C ILE A 182 -26.07 -10.05 -3.06
N VAL A 183 -25.31 -11.12 -3.26
CA VAL A 183 -25.47 -12.38 -2.51
C VAL A 183 -24.53 -12.43 -1.30
N LEU A 184 -23.23 -12.14 -1.50
CA LEU A 184 -22.23 -12.30 -0.44
C LEU A 184 -22.10 -11.06 0.43
N TYR A 185 -22.10 -9.85 -0.15
CA TYR A 185 -21.91 -8.61 0.62
C TYR A 185 -22.97 -8.36 1.72
N PRO A 186 -24.29 -8.53 1.52
CA PRO A 186 -25.24 -8.36 2.64
C PRO A 186 -25.09 -9.44 3.71
N LEU A 187 -24.59 -10.63 3.36
CA LEU A 187 -24.28 -11.70 4.31
C LEU A 187 -23.00 -11.41 5.10
N THR A 188 -21.98 -10.82 4.46
CA THR A 188 -20.68 -10.53 5.08
C THR A 188 -20.59 -9.13 5.68
N ARG A 189 -21.48 -8.18 5.36
CA ARG A 189 -21.45 -6.79 5.87
C ARG A 189 -21.67 -6.69 7.38
N PHE A 190 -22.32 -7.69 7.98
CA PHE A 190 -22.45 -7.79 9.43
C PHE A 190 -21.17 -8.30 10.12
N ILE A 191 -20.23 -8.87 9.35
CA ILE A 191 -18.99 -9.47 9.85
C ILE A 191 -17.76 -8.65 9.44
N HIS A 192 -17.82 -7.91 8.32
CA HIS A 192 -16.65 -7.32 7.68
C HIS A 192 -16.80 -5.82 7.36
N GLU A 193 -15.93 -5.02 7.96
CA GLU A 193 -15.76 -3.61 7.66
C GLU A 193 -14.89 -3.44 6.40
N SER A 194 -15.29 -2.55 5.48
CA SER A 194 -14.49 -2.29 4.28
C SER A 194 -13.18 -1.58 4.64
N HIS A 195 -12.09 -1.83 3.91
CA HIS A 195 -10.81 -1.16 4.18
C HIS A 195 -10.92 0.37 4.14
N TYR A 196 -11.80 0.89 3.28
CA TYR A 196 -12.07 2.31 3.16
C TYR A 196 -12.74 2.85 4.43
N ASP A 197 -13.78 2.17 4.92
CA ASP A 197 -14.49 2.57 6.15
C ASP A 197 -13.60 2.42 7.39
N ALA A 198 -12.82 1.33 7.46
CA ALA A 198 -11.85 1.11 8.53
C ALA A 198 -10.78 2.21 8.56
N LEU A 199 -10.29 2.66 7.39
CA LEU A 199 -9.33 3.75 7.31
C LEU A 199 -9.95 5.07 7.78
N LEU A 200 -11.18 5.38 7.35
CA LEU A 200 -11.90 6.59 7.74
C LEU A 200 -12.21 6.65 9.24
N LYS A 201 -12.55 5.51 9.87
CA LYS A 201 -12.79 5.45 11.32
C LYS A 201 -11.52 5.58 12.14
N ALA A 202 -10.36 5.37 11.54
CA ALA A 202 -9.09 5.26 12.22
C ALA A 202 -8.03 6.15 11.54
N PRO A 203 -8.24 7.49 11.49
CA PRO A 203 -7.34 8.41 10.79
C PRO A 203 -5.93 8.39 11.37
N SER A 204 -4.92 8.61 10.53
CA SER A 204 -3.52 8.65 10.98
C SER A 204 -3.29 9.77 12.00
N ARG A 205 -2.27 9.60 12.86
CA ARG A 205 -1.85 10.63 13.83
C ARG A 205 -0.84 11.62 13.25
N TRP A 206 -0.47 11.44 11.99
CA TRP A 206 0.56 12.20 11.28
C TRP A 206 -0.04 12.84 10.04
N PRO A 207 0.65 13.82 9.43
CA PRO A 207 0.20 14.47 8.20
C PRO A 207 -0.01 13.47 7.05
N GLU A 208 -1.11 13.65 6.32
CA GLU A 208 -1.47 12.87 5.14
C GLU A 208 -1.54 13.80 3.91
N LEU A 209 -0.87 13.41 2.83
CA LEU A 209 -0.93 14.08 1.54
C LEU A 209 -1.67 13.19 0.55
N TYR A 210 -2.66 13.75 -0.15
CA TYR A 210 -3.46 13.04 -1.12
C TYR A 210 -3.19 13.57 -2.53
N LEU A 211 -2.71 12.70 -3.42
CA LEU A 211 -2.41 13.01 -4.80
C LEU A 211 -3.47 12.33 -5.69
N TYR A 212 -4.28 13.15 -6.36
CA TYR A 212 -5.26 12.69 -7.34
C TYR A 212 -5.06 13.46 -8.65
N SER A 213 -5.12 12.74 -9.77
CA SER A 213 -5.15 13.37 -11.09
C SER A 213 -6.59 13.64 -11.51
N GLN A 214 -6.88 14.84 -12.01
CA GLN A 214 -8.18 15.13 -12.62
C GLN A 214 -8.47 14.28 -13.86
N ALA A 215 -7.42 13.74 -14.50
CA ALA A 215 -7.54 12.84 -15.64
C ALA A 215 -7.73 11.37 -15.24
N ASP A 216 -7.63 11.02 -13.94
CA ASP A 216 -7.80 9.65 -13.49
C ASP A 216 -9.29 9.28 -13.38
N ALA A 217 -9.80 8.69 -14.46
CA ALA A 217 -11.18 8.20 -14.53
C ALA A 217 -11.42 6.89 -13.75
N ILE A 218 -10.42 6.30 -13.10
CA ILE A 218 -10.56 5.04 -12.35
C ILE A 218 -11.11 5.30 -10.95
N ILE A 219 -10.80 6.45 -10.34
CA ILE A 219 -11.13 6.74 -8.94
C ILE A 219 -12.33 7.68 -8.79
N GLN A 220 -12.68 8.43 -9.85
CA GLN A 220 -13.89 9.25 -9.91
C GLN A 220 -15.18 8.43 -9.80
#